data_AF-A0A954E160-F1
#
_entry.id   AF-A0A954E160-F1
#
_cell.length_a   1.000
_cell.length_b   1.000
_cell.length_c   1.000
_cell.angle_alpha   90.00
_cell.angle_beta   90.00
_cell.angle_gamma   90.00
#
_symmetry.space_group_name_H-M   'P 1'
#
loop_
_entity.id
_entity.type
_entity.pdbx_description
1 polymer ?
#
loop_
_entity_poly.entity_id
_entity_poly.type
_entity_poly.pdbx_seq_one_letter_code
_entity_poly.pdbx_strand_id
1 'polypeptide(L)'
;MTRGQKRLQLFANLAVGGTGLVYGWMLYCLPPAEDDPFSITVVNHPWQPEVKNLHVLCAPLLVFAIGAIWHGHVWQRIKSGFPARRRVGLLLAALALPMVASGYLLQTSVDEGWNRVWVWTHGLSSVLWILAFVGHLVGRRRARV
;
A
#
# COMPACT_ATOMS: atom_id res chain seq x y z
N MET A 1 7.39 -3.74 20.21
CA MET A 1 6.33 -2.95 19.54
C MET A 1 5.27 -2.51 20.54
N THR A 2 5.18 -1.21 20.77
CA THR A 2 4.29 -0.56 21.75
C THR A 2 2.83 -0.57 21.29
N ARG A 3 1.89 -0.17 22.16
CA ARG A 3 0.47 -0.01 21.79
C ARG A 3 0.28 1.11 20.76
N GLY A 4 1.01 2.22 20.90
CA GLY A 4 0.99 3.35 19.95
C GLY A 4 1.44 2.92 18.55
N GLN A 5 2.59 2.25 18.44
CA GLN A 5 3.10 1.73 17.16
C GLN A 5 2.11 0.78 16.47
N LYS A 6 1.41 -0.07 17.23
CA LYS A 6 0.36 -0.95 16.68
C LYS A 6 -0.81 -0.18 16.09
N ARG A 7 -1.30 0.84 16.81
CA ARG A 7 -2.41 1.69 16.37
C ARG A 7 -2.03 2.49 15.13
N LEU A 8 -0.84 3.10 15.15
CA LEU A 8 -0.29 3.83 14.01
C LEU A 8 -0.19 2.94 12.77
N GLN A 9 0.35 1.73 12.90
CA GLN A 9 0.43 0.77 11.80
C GLN A 9 -0.95 0.41 11.25
N LEU A 10 -1.91 0.09 12.11
CA LEU A 10 -3.26 -0.25 11.66
C LEU A 10 -3.92 0.93 10.95
N PHE A 11 -3.86 2.12 11.55
CA PHE A 11 -4.45 3.33 10.98
C PHE A 11 -3.84 3.67 9.62
N ALA A 12 -2.50 3.68 9.51
CA ALA A 12 -1.82 4.01 8.27
C ALA A 12 -2.13 3.00 7.15
N ASN A 13 -2.18 1.70 7.47
CA ASN A 13 -2.56 0.67 6.51
C ASN A 13 -4.02 0.81 6.06
N LEU A 14 -4.94 1.15 6.97
CA LEU A 14 -6.34 1.39 6.62
C LEU A 14 -6.52 2.64 5.75
N ALA A 15 -5.83 3.73 6.09
CA ALA A 15 -5.91 4.97 5.34
C ALA A 15 -5.37 4.81 3.91
N VAL A 16 -4.14 4.32 3.77
CA VAL A 16 -3.48 4.17 2.45
C VAL A 16 -4.08 3.01 1.66
N GLY A 17 -4.25 1.85 2.30
CA GLY A 17 -4.83 0.68 1.64
C GLY A 17 -6.30 0.88 1.27
N GLY A 18 -7.09 1.52 2.14
CA GLY A 18 -8.50 1.83 1.86
C GLY A 18 -8.66 2.80 0.69
N THR A 19 -7.93 3.92 0.71
CA THR A 19 -7.96 4.89 -0.41
C THR A 19 -7.43 4.28 -1.71
N GLY A 20 -6.37 3.46 -1.66
CA GLY A 20 -5.82 2.79 -2.84
C GLY A 20 -6.78 1.76 -3.44
N LEU A 21 -7.48 0.99 -2.61
CA LEU A 21 -8.51 0.04 -3.06
C LEU A 21 -9.71 0.75 -3.68
N VAL A 22 -10.20 1.82 -3.06
CA VAL A 22 -11.31 2.62 -3.60
C VAL A 22 -10.90 3.26 -4.93
N TYR A 23 -9.69 3.82 -5.01
CA TYR A 23 -9.18 4.41 -6.25
C TYR A 23 -9.05 3.36 -7.37
N GLY A 24 -8.46 2.19 -7.06
CA GLY A 24 -8.36 1.10 -8.03
C GLY A 24 -9.72 0.58 -8.49
N TRP A 25 -10.68 0.47 -7.58
CA TRP A 25 -12.05 0.12 -7.94
C TRP A 25 -12.68 1.14 -8.88
N MET A 26 -12.54 2.44 -8.61
CA MET A 26 -13.04 3.49 -9.51
C MET A 26 -12.38 3.39 -10.89
N LEU A 27 -11.07 3.16 -10.93
CA LEU A 27 -10.29 3.13 -12.17
C LEU A 27 -10.59 1.90 -13.05
N TYR A 28 -10.83 0.74 -12.46
CA TYR A 28 -10.93 -0.52 -13.21
C TYR A 28 -12.33 -1.13 -13.26
N CYS A 29 -13.25 -0.72 -12.39
CA CYS A 29 -14.57 -1.34 -12.27
C CYS A 29 -15.75 -0.41 -12.57
N LEU A 30 -15.54 0.90 -12.69
CA LEU A 30 -16.59 1.84 -13.07
C LEU A 30 -16.45 2.21 -14.56
N PRO A 31 -17.56 2.34 -15.29
CA PRO A 31 -17.54 2.88 -16.64
C PRO A 31 -17.11 4.36 -16.62
N PRO A 32 -16.64 4.90 -17.76
CA PRO A 32 -16.42 6.34 -17.91
C PRO A 32 -17.67 7.13 -17.46
N ALA A 33 -17.47 8.22 -16.72
CA ALA A 33 -18.58 9.05 -16.26
C ALA A 33 -19.23 9.86 -17.39
N GLU A 34 -18.48 10.10 -18.47
CA GLU A 34 -18.92 10.79 -19.67
C GLU A 34 -18.45 10.03 -20.91
N ASP A 35 -19.35 9.90 -21.89
CA ASP A 35 -19.09 9.27 -23.19
C ASP A 35 -18.68 10.32 -24.26
N ASP A 36 -18.26 11.52 -23.85
CA ASP A 36 -17.90 12.61 -24.76
C ASP A 36 -16.49 12.40 -25.37
N PRO A 37 -16.37 12.26 -26.72
CA PRO A 37 -15.10 12.10 -27.41
C PRO A 37 -14.10 13.25 -27.23
N PHE A 38 -14.55 14.42 -26.77
CA PHE A 38 -13.72 15.61 -26.55
C PHE A 38 -13.42 15.89 -25.08
N SER A 39 -13.90 15.04 -24.16
CA SER A 39 -13.61 15.22 -22.74
C SER A 39 -12.10 15.07 -22.49
N ILE A 40 -11.47 16.16 -22.05
CA ILE A 40 -10.06 16.22 -21.65
C ILE A 40 -9.81 15.39 -20.37
N THR A 41 -10.86 15.06 -19.62
CA THR A 41 -10.81 14.34 -18.36
C THR A 41 -11.56 13.03 -18.46
N VAL A 42 -10.87 11.97 -18.88
CA VAL A 42 -11.36 10.59 -18.78
C VAL A 42 -11.30 10.16 -17.31
N VAL A 43 -12.35 10.53 -16.55
CA VAL A 43 -12.57 10.06 -15.18
C VAL A 43 -13.80 9.15 -15.15
N ASN A 44 -13.69 8.02 -14.45
CA ASN A 44 -14.79 7.07 -14.33
C ASN A 44 -15.77 7.46 -13.22
N HIS A 45 -15.34 8.29 -12.27
CA HIS A 45 -16.15 8.77 -11.16
C HIS A 45 -15.76 10.18 -10.75
N PRO A 46 -16.71 11.08 -10.39
CA PRO A 46 -16.39 12.46 -10.02
C PRO A 46 -15.41 12.60 -8.86
N TRP A 47 -15.40 11.64 -7.92
CA TRP A 47 -14.49 11.63 -6.76
C TRP A 47 -13.15 10.93 -7.00
N GLN A 48 -12.89 10.41 -8.22
CA GLN A 48 -11.66 9.69 -8.53
C GLN A 48 -10.39 10.53 -8.28
N PRO A 49 -10.33 11.82 -8.68
CA PRO A 49 -9.19 12.69 -8.38
C PRO A 49 -8.96 12.89 -6.87
N GLU A 50 -10.02 13.05 -6.10
CA GLU A 50 -10.00 13.32 -4.67
C GLU A 50 -9.51 12.10 -3.90
N VAL A 51 -9.99 10.90 -4.26
CA VAL A 51 -9.50 9.65 -3.67
C VAL A 51 -8.03 9.42 -4.01
N LYS A 52 -7.60 9.72 -5.24
CA LYS A 52 -6.18 9.67 -5.63
C LYS A 52 -5.33 10.60 -4.77
N ASN A 53 -5.75 11.85 -4.62
CA ASN A 53 -5.03 12.85 -3.83
C ASN A 53 -4.96 12.43 -2.36
N LEU A 54 -6.06 11.93 -1.81
CA LEU A 54 -6.10 11.43 -0.43
C LEU A 54 -5.15 10.25 -0.23
N HIS A 55 -5.08 9.32 -1.20
CA HIS A 55 -4.13 8.20 -1.17
C HIS A 55 -2.68 8.70 -1.10
N VAL A 56 -2.31 9.64 -1.98
CA VAL A 56 -0.96 10.24 -2.02
C VAL A 56 -0.65 10.97 -0.71
N LEU A 57 -1.60 11.74 -0.16
CA LEU A 57 -1.43 12.45 1.11
C LEU A 57 -1.29 11.50 2.31
N CYS A 58 -1.98 10.36 2.30
CA CYS A 58 -1.87 9.37 3.36
C CYS A 58 -0.58 8.52 3.26
N ALA A 59 0.00 8.35 2.07
CA ALA A 59 1.15 7.46 1.84
C ALA A 59 2.36 7.74 2.78
N PRO A 60 2.77 9.01 3.04
CA PRO A 60 3.83 9.32 4.00
C PRO A 60 3.58 8.77 5.42
N LEU A 61 2.31 8.67 5.86
CA LEU A 61 1.97 8.12 7.17
C LEU A 61 2.34 6.63 7.25
N LEU A 62 2.12 5.87 6.19
CA LEU A 62 2.50 4.45 6.14
C LEU A 62 4.01 4.26 6.09
N VAL A 63 4.71 5.06 5.29
CA VAL A 63 6.19 5.07 5.24
C VAL A 63 6.77 5.36 6.63
N PHE A 64 6.26 6.40 7.29
CA PHE A 64 6.65 6.74 8.66
C PHE A 64 6.34 5.61 9.65
N ALA A 65 5.14 5.02 9.58
CA ALA A 65 4.76 3.91 10.45
C ALA A 65 5.72 2.72 10.31
N ILE A 66 6.11 2.36 9.08
CA ILE A 66 7.09 1.31 8.78
C ILE A 66 8.44 1.67 9.41
N GLY A 67 8.93 2.90 9.17
CA GLY A 67 10.17 3.39 9.76
C GLY A 67 10.18 3.33 11.29
N ALA A 68 9.09 3.75 11.93
CA ALA A 68 8.94 3.79 13.39
C ALA A 68 9.02 2.41 14.07
N ILE A 69 8.77 1.32 13.33
CA ILE A 69 8.91 -0.05 13.84
C ILE A 69 10.15 -0.77 13.30
N TRP A 70 10.90 -0.15 12.39
CA TRP A 70 11.94 -0.85 11.63
C TRP A 70 13.00 -1.47 12.54
N HIS A 71 13.69 -0.64 13.33
CA HIS A 71 14.77 -1.12 14.19
C HIS A 71 14.26 -2.03 15.33
N GLY A 72 13.20 -1.60 16.04
CA GLY A 72 12.70 -2.30 17.24
C GLY A 72 11.72 -3.45 16.99
N HIS A 73 11.41 -3.77 15.74
CA HIS A 73 10.52 -4.88 15.39
C HIS A 73 10.98 -5.62 14.15
N VAL A 74 11.08 -4.94 13.00
CA VAL A 74 11.37 -5.61 11.71
C VAL A 74 12.79 -6.19 11.72
N TRP A 75 13.79 -5.34 11.94
CA TRP A 75 15.21 -5.71 11.90
C TRP A 75 15.56 -6.77 12.95
N GLN A 76 15.08 -6.59 14.19
CA GLN A 76 15.29 -7.57 15.25
C GLN A 76 14.72 -8.95 14.90
N ARG A 77 13.55 -9.03 14.26
CA ARG A 77 12.93 -10.31 13.87
C ARG A 77 13.66 -10.97 12.71
N ILE A 78 14.19 -10.18 11.78
CA ILE A 78 15.05 -10.66 10.70
C ILE A 78 16.32 -11.27 11.29
N LYS A 79 17.03 -10.50 12.14
CA LYS A 79 18.30 -10.92 12.75
C LYS A 79 18.14 -12.12 13.69
N SER A 80 17.08 -12.18 14.48
CA SER A 80 16.88 -13.26 15.45
C SER A 80 16.32 -14.55 14.82
N GLY A 81 15.95 -14.53 13.54
CA GLY A 81 15.38 -15.69 12.84
C GLY A 81 14.08 -16.24 13.45
N PHE A 82 13.34 -15.45 14.23
CA PHE A 82 12.21 -15.92 15.05
C PHE A 82 11.19 -16.70 14.20
N PRO A 83 10.88 -17.96 14.55
CA PRO A 83 10.21 -18.88 13.64
C PRO A 83 8.74 -18.52 13.38
N ALA A 84 8.03 -18.01 14.39
CA ALA A 84 6.60 -17.77 14.25
C ALA A 84 6.32 -16.63 13.26
N ARG A 85 5.57 -16.93 12.20
CA ARG A 85 5.16 -16.00 11.12
C ARG A 85 6.33 -15.34 10.38
N ARG A 86 7.52 -15.97 10.39
CA ARG A 86 8.74 -15.44 9.76
C ARG A 86 8.54 -15.13 8.28
N ARG A 87 7.98 -16.08 7.52
CA ARG A 87 7.77 -15.95 6.07
C ARG A 87 6.92 -14.72 5.74
N VAL A 88 5.81 -14.52 6.45
CA VAL A 88 4.92 -13.37 6.24
C VAL A 88 5.60 -12.06 6.64
N GLY A 89 6.35 -12.05 7.75
CA GLY A 89 7.12 -10.86 8.16
C GLY A 89 8.21 -10.47 7.17
N LEU A 90 8.94 -11.45 6.61
CA LEU A 90 9.94 -11.23 5.58
C LEU A 90 9.31 -10.74 4.27
N LEU A 91 8.18 -11.33 3.88
CA LEU A 91 7.43 -10.89 2.70
C LEU A 91 7.02 -9.42 2.84
N LEU A 92 6.47 -9.01 3.99
CA LEU A 92 6.15 -7.60 4.25
C LEU A 92 7.39 -6.72 4.14
N ALA A 93 8.50 -7.08 4.79
CA ALA A 93 9.73 -6.30 4.71
C ALA A 93 10.24 -6.14 3.26
N ALA A 94 10.15 -7.22 2.46
CA ALA A 94 10.55 -7.21 1.06
C ALA A 94 9.61 -6.39 0.18
N LEU A 95 8.30 -6.40 0.44
CA LEU A 95 7.30 -5.65 -0.33
C LEU A 95 7.30 -4.14 -0.03
N ALA A 96 7.77 -3.73 1.14
CA ALA A 96 7.82 -2.32 1.54
C ALA A 96 8.53 -1.46 0.49
N LEU A 97 9.72 -1.90 0.06
CA LEU A 97 10.57 -1.15 -0.84
C LEU A 97 9.97 -0.97 -2.24
N PRO A 98 9.60 -2.04 -2.99
CA PRO A 98 9.01 -1.87 -4.32
C PRO A 98 7.70 -1.09 -4.27
N MET A 99 6.87 -1.27 -3.24
CA MET A 99 5.63 -0.51 -3.07
C MET A 99 5.89 0.99 -2.92
N VAL A 100 6.76 1.39 -2.00
CA VAL A 100 7.05 2.80 -1.73
C VAL A 100 7.81 3.45 -2.90
N ALA A 101 8.83 2.78 -3.42
CA ALA A 101 9.65 3.32 -4.50
C ALA A 101 8.85 3.51 -5.79
N SER A 102 8.04 2.52 -6.19
CA SER A 102 7.20 2.63 -7.39
C SER A 102 6.14 3.72 -7.27
N GLY A 103 5.60 3.99 -6.07
CA GLY A 103 4.65 5.08 -5.87
C GLY A 103 5.26 6.48 -6.10
N TYR A 104 6.54 6.65 -5.77
CA TYR A 104 7.29 7.87 -6.10
C TYR A 104 7.63 7.94 -7.59
N LEU A 105 8.18 6.85 -8.13
CA LEU A 105 8.59 6.79 -9.54
C LEU A 105 7.42 6.97 -10.50
N LEU A 106 6.21 6.51 -10.14
CA LEU A 106 5.00 6.74 -10.93
C LEU A 106 4.67 8.23 -11.08
N GLN A 107 4.93 9.03 -10.04
CA GLN A 107 4.64 10.47 -10.07
C GLN A 107 5.65 11.27 -10.88
N THR A 108 6.87 10.77 -11.04
CA THR A 108 7.97 11.47 -11.73
C THR A 108 8.28 10.91 -13.12
N SER A 109 7.66 9.79 -13.51
CA SER A 109 7.92 9.17 -14.80
C SER A 109 7.21 9.91 -15.93
N VAL A 110 8.01 10.41 -16.88
CA VAL A 110 7.54 11.09 -18.10
C VAL A 110 7.40 10.15 -19.30
N ASP A 111 8.11 9.02 -19.27
CA ASP A 111 8.04 7.99 -20.31
C ASP A 111 6.88 7.03 -20.04
N GLU A 112 6.07 6.76 -21.07
CA GLU A 112 4.88 5.89 -20.96
C GLU A 112 5.24 4.44 -20.62
N GLY A 113 6.37 3.94 -21.14
CA GLY A 113 6.86 2.59 -20.87
C GLY A 113 7.19 2.42 -19.38
N TRP A 114 7.99 3.34 -18.84
CA TRP A 114 8.30 3.37 -17.41
C TRP A 114 7.07 3.58 -16.55
N ASN A 115 6.17 4.49 -16.93
CA ASN A 115 4.91 4.71 -16.22
C ASN A 115 4.13 3.40 -16.06
N ARG A 116 3.97 2.64 -17.15
CA ARG A 116 3.28 1.34 -17.13
C ARG A 116 3.96 0.32 -16.22
N VAL A 117 5.29 0.24 -16.24
CA VAL A 117 6.06 -0.64 -15.34
C VAL A 117 5.80 -0.28 -13.87
N TRP A 118 5.78 1.01 -13.53
CA TRP A 118 5.54 1.45 -12.16
C TRP A 118 4.10 1.25 -11.70
N VAL A 119 3.11 1.42 -12.57
CA VAL A 119 1.70 1.09 -12.26
C VAL A 119 1.59 -0.38 -11.83
N TRP A 120 2.15 -1.31 -12.62
CA TRP A 120 2.09 -2.74 -12.29
C TRP A 120 2.90 -3.08 -11.03
N THR A 121 4.11 -2.54 -10.91
CA THR A 121 4.97 -2.77 -9.75
C THR A 121 4.29 -2.28 -8.47
N HIS A 122 3.71 -1.09 -8.49
CA HIS A 122 3.01 -0.51 -7.35
C HIS A 122 1.74 -1.29 -7.01
N GLY A 123 0.90 -1.56 -8.02
CA GLY A 123 -0.35 -2.29 -7.83
C GLY A 123 -0.14 -3.69 -7.27
N LEU A 124 0.75 -4.49 -7.87
CA LEU A 124 1.03 -5.86 -7.43
C LEU A 124 1.64 -5.90 -6.04
N SER A 125 2.65 -5.06 -5.77
CA SER A 125 3.28 -5.01 -4.44
C SER A 125 2.30 -4.54 -3.35
N SER A 126 1.40 -3.61 -3.67
CA SER A 126 0.36 -3.11 -2.75
C SER A 126 -0.68 -4.17 -2.42
N VAL A 127 -1.19 -4.90 -3.41
CA VAL A 127 -2.14 -5.99 -3.18
C VAL A 127 -1.50 -7.08 -2.32
N LEU A 128 -0.28 -7.51 -2.67
CA LEU A 128 0.45 -8.50 -1.89
C LEU A 128 0.75 -8.00 -0.46
N TRP A 129 1.06 -6.71 -0.30
CA TRP A 129 1.27 -6.09 1.00
C TRP A 129 0.03 -6.18 1.89
N ILE A 130 -1.14 -5.79 1.36
CA ILE A 130 -2.41 -5.83 2.11
C ILE A 130 -2.72 -7.26 2.55
N LEU A 131 -2.62 -8.24 1.64
CA LEU A 131 -2.86 -9.64 1.95
C LEU A 131 -1.88 -10.17 3.01
N ALA A 132 -0.60 -9.87 2.86
CA ALA A 132 0.43 -10.27 3.82
C ALA A 132 0.22 -9.61 5.19
N PHE A 133 -0.20 -8.34 5.23
CA PHE A 133 -0.45 -7.59 6.45
C PHE A 133 -1.65 -8.17 7.23
N VAL A 134 -2.76 -8.44 6.53
CA VAL A 134 -3.93 -9.12 7.11
C VAL A 134 -3.54 -10.51 7.62
N GLY A 135 -2.80 -11.29 6.84
CA GLY A 135 -2.27 -12.59 7.25
C GLY A 135 -1.39 -12.51 8.49
N HIS A 136 -0.54 -11.48 8.60
CA HIS A 136 0.29 -11.23 9.76
C HIS A 136 -0.53 -10.90 11.01
N LEU A 137 -1.61 -10.13 10.85
CA LEU A 137 -2.53 -9.76 11.94
C LEU A 137 -3.35 -10.96 12.44
N VAL A 138 -3.94 -11.73 11.53
CA VAL A 138 -4.77 -12.90 11.87
C VAL A 138 -3.92 -14.02 12.45
N GLY A 139 -2.73 -14.27 11.90
CA GLY A 139 -1.78 -15.24 12.45
C GLY A 139 -1.32 -14.91 13.87
N ARG A 140 -1.42 -13.65 14.30
CA ARG A 140 -1.19 -13.27 15.70
C ARG A 140 -2.35 -13.68 16.62
N ARG A 141 -3.60 -13.58 16.15
CA ARG A 141 -4.77 -14.01 16.95
C ARG A 141 -4.73 -15.52 17.18
N ARG A 142 -4.44 -16.31 16.13
CA ARG A 142 -4.36 -17.78 16.22
C ARG A 142 -3.28 -18.33 17.15
N ALA A 143 -2.18 -17.59 17.35
CA ALA A 143 -1.11 -18.01 18.27
C ALA A 143 -1.33 -17.61 19.73
N ARG A 144 -2.48 -17.00 20.06
CA ARG A 144 -2.86 -16.56 21.41
C ARG A 144 -4.08 -17.29 21.97
N VAL A 145 -4.75 -18.06 21.13
CA VAL A 145 -5.80 -19.03 21.48
C VAL A 145 -5.09 -20.37 21.61
#